data_AF-A0A7C0XW24-F1
#
_entry.id   AF-A0A7C0XW24-F1
#
_cell.length_a   1.000
_cell.length_b   1.000
_cell.length_c   1.000
_cell.angle_alpha   90.00
_cell.angle_beta   90.00
_cell.angle_gamma   90.00
#
_symmetry.space_group_name_H-M   'P 1'
#
loop_
_entity.id
_entity.type
_entity.pdbx_description
1 polymer ?
#
loop_
_entity_poly.entity_id
_entity_poly.type
_entity_poly.pdbx_seq_one_letter_code
_entity_poly.pdbx_strand_id
1 'polypeptide(L)'
;MSRKRLPDLVAVLILLFLPLLLFGPVALGNRTMLPADALFLFEPYRTAAAELGVQAPHNHLVTDLILENYAWKRFVLEALSARQLPLWDPYL
;
A
#
# COMPACT_ATOMS: atom_id res chain seq x y z
N MET A 1 -4.06 32.19 -26.01
CA MET A 1 -3.21 31.59 -24.95
C MET A 1 -1.80 31.46 -25.51
N SER A 2 -0.79 32.11 -24.90
CA SER A 2 0.54 32.24 -25.51
C SER A 2 1.24 30.88 -25.63
N ARG A 3 1.85 30.61 -26.80
CA ARG A 3 2.62 29.38 -27.13
C ARG A 3 3.67 28.98 -26.06
N LYS A 4 4.05 29.90 -25.18
CA LYS A 4 5.00 29.71 -24.07
C LYS A 4 4.46 28.89 -22.90
N ARG A 5 3.14 28.76 -22.72
CA ARG A 5 2.54 28.02 -21.58
C ARG A 5 2.27 26.54 -21.87
N LEU A 6 2.34 26.14 -23.14
CA LEU A 6 2.07 24.77 -23.54
C LEU A 6 3.09 23.77 -22.94
N PRO A 7 4.41 24.05 -22.96
CA PRO A 7 5.39 23.15 -22.35
C PRO A 7 5.16 22.98 -20.84
N ASP A 8 4.88 24.07 -20.13
CA ASP A 8 4.61 24.05 -18.68
C ASP A 8 3.36 23.23 -18.37
N LEU A 9 2.29 23.41 -19.15
CA LEU A 9 1.07 22.63 -19.01
C LEU A 9 1.34 21.14 -19.25
N VAL A 10 2.10 20.81 -20.29
CA VAL A 10 2.49 19.42 -20.56
C VAL A 10 3.30 18.83 -19.41
N ALA A 11 4.27 19.57 -18.86
CA ALA A 11 5.06 19.15 -17.71
C ALA A 11 4.17 18.88 -16.49
N VAL A 12 3.23 19.78 -16.19
CA VAL A 12 2.26 19.61 -15.09
C VAL A 12 1.40 18.37 -15.31
N LEU A 13 0.86 18.19 -16.53
CA LEU A 13 0.03 17.03 -16.84
C LEU A 13 0.83 15.73 -16.73
N ILE A 14 2.08 15.68 -17.19
CA ILE A 14 2.93 14.50 -17.05
C ILE A 14 3.20 14.20 -15.57
N LEU A 15 3.60 15.20 -14.79
CA LEU A 15 3.88 15.02 -13.36
C LEU A 15 2.63 14.62 -12.56
N LEU A 16 1.45 15.01 -13.02
CA LEU A 16 0.18 14.60 -12.42
C LEU A 16 -0.25 13.19 -12.85
N PHE A 17 -0.27 12.92 -14.16
CA PHE A 17 -0.85 11.69 -14.69
C PHE A 17 0.09 10.50 -14.61
N LEU A 18 1.41 10.69 -14.64
CA LEU A 18 2.38 9.59 -14.54
C LEU A 18 2.21 8.79 -13.22
N PRO A 19 2.22 9.41 -12.02
CA PRO A 19 1.98 8.65 -10.79
C PRO A 19 0.55 8.11 -10.71
N LEU A 20 -0.45 8.79 -11.27
CA LEU A 20 -1.82 8.27 -11.32
C LEU A 20 -1.96 7.05 -12.23
N LEU A 21 -1.14 6.93 -13.27
CA LEU A 21 -1.13 5.75 -14.15
C LEU A 21 -0.50 4.54 -13.42
N LEU A 22 0.57 4.77 -12.65
CA LEU A 22 1.24 3.72 -11.86
C LEU A 22 0.44 3.31 -10.62
N PHE A 23 -0.15 4.27 -9.93
CA PHE A 23 -0.79 4.09 -8.63
C PHE A 23 -2.31 4.30 -8.66
N GLY A 24 -2.93 4.42 -9.83
CA GLY A 24 -4.36 4.66 -9.98
C GLY A 24 -5.26 3.72 -9.17
N PRO A 25 -5.01 2.40 -9.15
CA PRO A 25 -5.79 1.47 -8.33
C PRO A 25 -5.70 1.74 -6.81
N VAL A 26 -4.63 2.40 -6.36
CA VAL A 26 -4.40 2.78 -4.96
C VAL A 26 -4.92 4.19 -4.67
N ALA A 27 -4.68 5.15 -5.56
CA ALA A 27 -5.05 6.55 -5.39
C ALA A 27 -6.54 6.81 -5.60
N LEU A 28 -7.18 6.07 -6.52
CA LEU A 28 -8.57 6.28 -6.94
C LEU A 28 -9.44 5.02 -6.79
N GLY A 29 -8.82 3.87 -6.52
CA GLY A 29 -9.50 2.58 -6.45
C GLY A 29 -9.80 2.13 -5.02
N ASN A 30 -10.12 0.84 -4.89
CA ASN A 30 -10.42 0.18 -3.62
C ASN A 30 -9.25 -0.71 -3.14
N ARG A 31 -8.05 -0.50 -3.67
CA ARG A 31 -6.86 -1.27 -3.30
C ARG A 31 -5.94 -0.40 -2.44
N THR A 32 -5.17 -1.03 -1.56
CA THR A 32 -4.12 -0.35 -0.81
C THR A 32 -2.77 -0.96 -1.19
N MET A 33 -1.75 -0.11 -1.32
CA MET A 33 -0.38 -0.61 -1.45
C MET A 33 0.09 -1.14 -0.10
N LEU A 34 0.67 -2.34 -0.10
CA LEU A 34 1.27 -2.95 1.07
C LEU A 34 2.71 -3.37 0.73
N PRO A 35 3.68 -3.13 1.62
CA PRO A 35 5.04 -3.62 1.45
C PRO A 35 5.09 -5.12 1.75
N ALA A 36 4.58 -5.93 0.84
CA ALA A 36 4.47 -7.38 1.03
C ALA A 36 5.85 -8.07 1.10
N ASP A 37 6.87 -7.45 0.52
CA ASP A 37 8.27 -7.84 0.65
C ASP A 37 8.77 -7.78 2.11
N ALA A 38 8.17 -6.94 2.96
CA ALA A 38 8.48 -6.90 4.39
C ALA A 38 8.14 -8.20 5.13
N LEU A 39 7.22 -9.02 4.62
CA LEU A 39 6.90 -10.32 5.23
C LEU A 39 8.11 -11.27 5.21
N PHE A 40 8.96 -11.16 4.18
CA PHE A 40 10.16 -11.98 4.03
C PHE A 40 11.26 -11.64 5.03
N LEU A 41 11.08 -10.60 5.85
CA LEU A 41 11.94 -10.34 7.00
C LEU A 41 11.82 -11.44 8.06
N PHE A 42 10.74 -12.23 8.07
CA PHE A 42 10.43 -13.21 9.13
C PHE A 42 10.01 -14.58 8.57
N GLU A 43 10.14 -15.62 9.38
CA GLU A 43 9.54 -16.93 9.06
C GLU A 43 8.00 -16.86 9.13
N PRO A 44 7.27 -17.67 8.33
CA PRO A 44 7.78 -18.71 7.43
C PRO A 44 8.21 -18.19 6.04
N TYR A 45 7.95 -16.92 5.74
CA TYR A 45 8.16 -16.36 4.41
C TYR A 45 9.64 -16.24 4.04
N ARG A 46 10.50 -15.94 5.02
CA ARG A 46 11.95 -15.79 4.83
C ARG A 46 12.57 -17.01 4.15
N THR A 47 12.15 -18.23 4.51
CA THR A 47 12.66 -19.45 3.86
C THR A 47 12.44 -19.46 2.34
N ALA A 48 11.34 -18.89 1.84
CA ALA A 48 11.03 -18.81 0.41
C ALA A 48 11.59 -17.55 -0.30
N ALA A 49 12.28 -16.67 0.43
CA ALA A 49 12.72 -15.37 -0.10
C ALA A 49 13.64 -15.51 -1.33
N ALA A 50 14.60 -16.44 -1.26
CA ALA A 50 15.54 -16.69 -2.34
C ALA A 50 14.86 -17.23 -3.61
N GLU A 51 13.91 -18.14 -3.46
CA GLU A 51 13.15 -18.73 -4.58
C GLU A 51 12.28 -17.68 -5.29
N LEU A 52 11.74 -16.73 -4.54
CA LEU A 52 10.90 -15.65 -5.05
C LEU A 52 11.68 -14.38 -5.43
N GLY A 53 13.01 -14.41 -5.34
CA GLY A 53 13.87 -13.28 -5.71
C GLY A 53 13.77 -12.07 -4.78
N VAL A 54 13.28 -12.26 -3.54
CA VAL A 54 13.17 -11.21 -2.53
C VAL A 54 14.44 -11.21 -1.69
N GLN A 55 15.28 -10.19 -1.84
CA GLN A 55 16.54 -10.07 -1.08
C GLN A 55 16.36 -9.26 0.20
N ALA A 56 15.71 -8.10 0.08
CA ALA A 56 15.38 -7.22 1.19
C ALA A 56 14.18 -6.36 0.79
N PRO A 57 13.39 -5.86 1.76
CA PRO A 57 12.31 -4.94 1.45
C PRO A 57 12.84 -3.66 0.82
N HIS A 58 12.11 -3.14 -0.18
CA HIS A 58 12.51 -1.93 -0.92
C HIS A 58 12.44 -0.68 -0.05
N ASN A 59 11.57 -0.66 0.95
CA ASN A 59 11.46 0.43 1.92
C ASN A 59 11.12 -0.13 3.30
N HIS A 60 12.10 -0.13 4.21
CA HIS A 60 11.93 -0.67 5.56
C HIS A 60 11.15 0.27 6.48
N LEU A 61 11.05 1.56 6.14
CA LEU A 61 10.38 2.56 6.97
C LEU A 61 8.85 2.42 7.00
N VAL A 62 8.29 1.56 6.15
CA VAL A 62 6.84 1.37 6.00
C VAL A 62 6.38 -0.04 6.35
N THR A 63 7.24 -0.86 6.96
CA THR A 63 6.92 -2.27 7.28
C THR A 63 5.75 -2.41 8.25
N ASP A 64 5.55 -1.43 9.12
CA ASP A 64 4.41 -1.33 10.03
C ASP A 64 3.06 -1.36 9.31
N LEU A 65 3.01 -0.93 8.04
CA LEU A 65 1.79 -0.98 7.22
C LEU A 65 1.25 -2.41 7.08
N ILE A 66 2.13 -3.41 6.92
CA ILE A 66 1.72 -4.81 6.78
C ILE A 66 1.78 -5.57 8.12
N LEU A 67 2.76 -5.27 8.98
CA LEU A 67 2.98 -6.02 10.21
C LEU A 67 1.99 -5.66 11.32
N GLU A 68 1.57 -4.40 11.40
CA GLU A 68 0.72 -3.91 12.49
C GLU A 68 -0.61 -3.38 11.95
N ASN A 69 -0.56 -2.43 11.01
CA ASN A 69 -1.75 -1.71 10.57
C ASN A 69 -2.72 -2.58 9.78
N TYR A 70 -2.22 -3.49 8.94
CA TYR A 70 -3.06 -4.27 8.04
C TYR A 70 -4.07 -5.14 8.81
N ALA A 71 -3.61 -5.87 9.82
CA ALA A 71 -4.47 -6.74 10.63
C ALA A 71 -5.59 -5.94 11.32
N TRP A 72 -5.23 -4.82 11.97
CA TRP A 72 -6.20 -3.96 12.65
C TRP A 72 -7.20 -3.30 11.70
N LYS A 73 -6.74 -2.77 10.56
CA LYS A 73 -7.64 -2.17 9.57
C LYS A 73 -8.61 -3.20 9.00
N ARG A 74 -8.11 -4.41 8.75
CA ARG A 74 -8.96 -5.51 8.28
C ARG A 74 -10.02 -5.90 9.30
N PHE A 75 -9.61 -6.08 10.56
CA PHE A 75 -10.53 -6.35 11.67
C PHE A 75 -11.62 -5.28 11.81
N VAL A 76 -11.24 -3.99 11.75
CA VAL A 76 -12.21 -2.88 11.84
C VAL A 76 -13.22 -2.94 10.70
N LEU A 77 -12.76 -3.16 9.46
CA LEU A 77 -13.67 -3.26 8.30
C LEU A 77 -14.62 -4.45 8.44
N GLU A 78 -14.12 -5.60 8.90
CA GLU A 78 -14.92 -6.80 9.12
C GLU A 78 -15.97 -6.58 10.23
N ALA A 79 -15.58 -6.02 11.38
CA ALA A 79 -16.50 -5.69 12.47
C ALA A 79 -17.61 -4.71 12.02
N LEU A 80 -17.24 -3.63 11.31
CA LEU A 80 -18.20 -2.67 10.79
C LEU A 80 -19.17 -3.31 9.79
N SER A 81 -18.67 -4.17 8.90
CA SER A 81 -19.52 -4.92 7.96
C SER A 81 -20.50 -5.85 8.66
N ALA A 82 -20.09 -6.43 9.80
CA ALA A 82 -20.92 -7.26 10.68
C ALA A 82 -21.82 -6.44 11.61
N ARG A 83 -21.76 -5.10 11.55
CA ARG A 83 -22.45 -4.17 12.46
C ARG A 83 -22.10 -4.38 13.93
N GLN A 84 -20.87 -4.80 14.19
CA GLN A 84 -20.30 -4.96 15.51
C GLN A 84 -19.35 -3.80 15.80
N LEU A 85 -19.22 -3.46 17.09
CA LEU A 85 -18.21 -2.50 17.51
C LEU A 85 -16.83 -3.17 17.50
N PRO A 86 -15.81 -2.59 16.85
CA PRO A 86 -14.46 -3.14 16.86
C PRO A 86 -13.82 -2.89 18.22
N LEU A 87 -13.99 -3.84 19.14
CA LEU A 87 -13.35 -3.80 20.45
C LEU A 87 -11.85 -4.11 20.32
N TRP A 88 -11.05 -3.56 21.22
CA TRP A 88 -9.60 -3.77 21.26
C TRP A 88 -9.21 -5.25 21.47
N ASP A 89 -9.99 -5.98 22.27
CA ASP A 89 -9.79 -7.41 22.45
C ASP A 89 -11.06 -8.16 22.04
N PRO A 90 -11.08 -8.79 20.85
CA PRO A 90 -12.25 -9.52 20.39
C PRO A 90 -12.44 -10.87 21.09
N TYR A 91 -11.51 -11.30 21.96
CA TYR A 91 -11.52 -12.64 22.56
C TYR A 91 -11.49 -12.67 24.11
N LEU A 92 -11.69 -11.53 24.79
CA LEU A 92 -11.88 -11.49 26.25
C LEU A 92 -13.26 -12.01 26.68
#